data_AF-A0A7C5P996-F1
#
_entry.id   AF-A0A7C5P996-F1
#
_cell.length_a   1.000
_cell.length_b   1.000
_cell.length_c   1.000
_cell.angle_alpha   90.00
_cell.angle_beta   90.00
_cell.angle_gamma   90.00
#
_symmetry.space_group_name_H-M   'P 1'
#
loop_
_entity.id
_entity.type
_entity.pdbx_description
1 polymer ?
#
loop_
_entity_poly.entity_id
_entity_poly.type
_entity_poly.pdbx_seq_one_letter_code
_entity_poly.pdbx_strand_id
1 'polypeptide(L)'
;MKFKITKVETISSHSYPGIPKRFFYKGKWWEIETIEDRWYEGGLDPERALILYYKVLSEDQLFILRYLPYFQKWQIYQIEDFEIS
;
A
#
# COMPACT_ATOMS: atom_id res chain seq x y z
N MET A 1 -8.49 12.57 0.53
CA MET A 1 -7.64 11.42 0.14
C MET A 1 -8.41 10.52 -0.82
N LYS A 2 -7.91 10.28 -2.05
CA LYS A 2 -8.62 9.45 -3.05
C LYS A 2 -7.75 8.28 -3.52
N PHE A 3 -8.11 7.09 -3.07
CA PHE A 3 -7.46 5.84 -3.48
C PHE A 3 -7.85 5.43 -4.91
N LYS A 4 -6.90 4.89 -5.66
CA LYS A 4 -7.11 4.30 -7.00
C LYS A 4 -6.71 2.83 -6.97
N ILE A 5 -7.42 1.97 -7.71
CA ILE A 5 -7.02 0.56 -7.84
C ILE A 5 -5.65 0.50 -8.52
N THR A 6 -4.76 -0.35 -8.01
CA THR A 6 -3.44 -0.59 -8.57
C THR A 6 -3.09 -2.07 -8.57
N LYS A 7 -2.05 -2.43 -9.32
CA LYS A 7 -1.39 -3.74 -9.25
C LYS A 7 -0.19 -3.60 -8.32
N VAL A 8 0.02 -4.60 -7.47
CA VAL A 8 1.17 -4.68 -6.56
C VAL A 8 1.75 -6.07 -6.69
N GLU A 9 3.07 -6.16 -6.83
CA GLU A 9 3.78 -7.42 -6.65
C GLU A 9 4.36 -7.45 -5.25
N THR A 10 4.24 -8.61 -4.59
CA THR A 10 4.71 -8.84 -3.23
C THR A 10 5.85 -9.83 -3.20
N ILE A 11 6.72 -9.71 -2.20
CA ILE A 11 7.70 -10.74 -1.86
C ILE A 11 6.91 -11.92 -1.31
N SER A 12 7.08 -13.10 -1.92
CA SER A 12 6.42 -14.34 -1.49
C SER A 12 7.00 -14.80 -0.15
N SER A 13 6.49 -14.23 0.94
CA SER A 13 6.58 -14.86 2.25
C SER A 13 5.24 -15.56 2.51
N HIS A 14 5.22 -16.57 3.36
CA HIS A 14 4.05 -17.37 3.73
C HIS A 14 2.91 -16.57 4.41
N SER A 15 2.94 -15.24 4.33
CA SER A 15 1.92 -14.32 4.82
C SER A 15 1.13 -13.74 3.64
N TYR A 16 -0.20 -13.87 3.64
CA TYR A 16 -1.07 -13.22 2.67
C TYR A 16 -1.38 -11.79 3.14
N PRO A 17 -1.31 -10.74 2.29
CA PRO A 17 -1.01 -10.72 0.85
C PRO A 17 0.49 -10.70 0.48
N GLY A 18 1.37 -10.71 1.47
CA GLY A 18 2.83 -10.56 1.32
C GLY A 18 3.28 -9.11 1.51
N ILE A 19 4.60 -8.91 1.48
CA ILE A 19 5.23 -7.59 1.63
C ILE A 19 5.32 -6.93 0.25
N PRO A 20 4.77 -5.72 0.03
CA PRO A 20 4.89 -5.02 -1.25
C PRO A 20 6.33 -4.83 -1.69
N LYS A 21 6.61 -5.15 -2.96
CA LYS A 21 7.90 -4.95 -3.61
C LYS A 21 7.85 -3.83 -4.65
N ARG A 22 6.81 -3.83 -5.49
CA ARG A 22 6.61 -2.81 -6.52
C ARG A 22 5.13 -2.64 -6.84
N PHE A 23 4.76 -1.48 -7.36
CA PHE A 23 3.38 -1.14 -7.68
C PHE A 23 3.25 -0.42 -9.02
N PHE A 24 2.07 -0.49 -9.64
CA PHE A 24 1.81 0.15 -10.93
C PHE A 24 1.14 1.51 -10.74
N TYR A 25 1.78 2.57 -11.20
CA TYR A 25 1.24 3.93 -11.05
C TYR A 25 1.63 4.81 -12.23
N LYS A 26 0.66 5.61 -12.71
CA LYS A 26 0.82 6.52 -13.87
C LYS A 26 1.47 5.87 -15.10
N GLY A 27 1.13 4.60 -15.38
CA GLY A 27 1.56 3.90 -16.60
C GLY A 27 2.91 3.18 -16.50
N LYS A 28 3.60 3.21 -15.34
CA LYS A 28 4.85 2.46 -15.12
C LYS A 28 4.83 1.67 -13.81
N TRP A 29 5.75 0.72 -13.68
CA TRP A 29 6.07 0.08 -12.41
C TRP A 29 7.04 0.95 -11.61
N TRP A 30 6.79 1.04 -10.31
CA TRP A 30 7.59 1.75 -9.32
C TRP A 30 8.10 0.74 -8.31
N GLU A 31 9.42 0.62 -8.16
CA GLU A 31 10.05 -0.24 -7.15
C GLU A 31 9.99 0.46 -5.79
N ILE A 32 9.63 -0.27 -4.74
CA ILE A 32 9.63 0.26 -3.37
C ILE A 32 11.06 0.24 -2.86
N GLU A 33 11.56 1.40 -2.49
CA GLU A 33 12.89 1.56 -1.88
C GLU A 33 12.82 1.26 -0.39
N THR A 34 11.85 1.86 0.29
CA THR A 34 11.65 1.72 1.74
C THR A 34 10.17 1.63 2.08
N ILE A 35 9.84 0.77 3.04
CA ILE A 35 8.54 0.77 3.72
C ILE A 35 8.71 1.57 5.00
N GLU A 36 8.24 2.81 4.99
CA GLU A 36 8.37 3.77 6.11
C GLU A 36 7.49 3.39 7.30
N ASP A 37 6.31 2.84 7.02
CA ASP A 37 5.35 2.45 8.06
C ASP A 37 4.40 1.36 7.56
N ARG A 38 3.87 0.57 8.50
CA ARG A 38 2.87 -0.47 8.28
C ARG A 38 1.87 -0.46 9.41
N TRP A 39 0.60 -0.29 9.08
CA TRP A 39 -0.50 -0.38 10.04
C TRP A 39 -1.67 -1.17 9.45
N TYR A 40 -2.62 -1.48 10.30
CA TYR A 40 -3.84 -2.18 9.90
C TYR A 40 -5.06 -1.52 10.54
N GLU A 41 -6.17 -1.56 9.82
CA GLU A 41 -7.47 -1.16 10.32
C GLU A 41 -8.32 -2.42 10.49
N GLY A 42 -8.69 -2.70 11.73
CA GLY A 42 -9.59 -3.79 12.10
C GLY A 42 -10.22 -3.52 13.45
N GLY A 43 -11.50 -3.90 13.58
CA GLY A 43 -12.20 -3.84 14.87
C GLY A 43 -11.74 -4.96 15.81
N LEU A 44 -12.36 -5.03 17.00
CA LEU A 44 -12.14 -6.06 18.03
C LEU A 44 -12.38 -7.52 17.58
N ASP A 45 -12.79 -7.73 16.33
CA ASP A 45 -13.16 -9.03 15.78
C ASP A 45 -11.96 -9.65 15.06
N PRO A 46 -11.35 -10.72 15.62
CA PRO A 46 -10.20 -11.40 15.03
C PRO A 46 -10.53 -12.11 13.70
N GLU A 47 -11.81 -12.27 13.33
CA GLU A 47 -12.22 -12.88 12.06
C GLU A 47 -12.43 -11.87 10.92
N ARG A 48 -12.49 -10.56 11.22
CA ARG A 48 -12.66 -9.53 10.20
C ARG A 48 -11.32 -9.12 9.60
N ALA A 49 -11.20 -9.42 8.31
CA ALA A 49 -10.11 -9.02 7.42
C ALA A 49 -9.57 -7.61 7.72
N LEU A 50 -8.40 -7.57 8.37
CA LEU A 50 -7.61 -6.37 8.61
C LEU A 50 -7.31 -5.69 7.27
N ILE A 51 -7.80 -4.48 7.06
CA ILE A 51 -7.35 -3.66 5.94
C ILE A 51 -5.89 -3.31 6.24
N LEU A 52 -4.98 -3.72 5.36
CA LEU A 52 -3.54 -3.50 5.56
C LEU A 52 -3.10 -2.25 4.83
N TYR A 53 -2.32 -1.41 5.50
CA TYR A 53 -1.76 -0.20 4.94
C TYR A 53 -0.23 -0.24 5.02
N TYR A 54 0.40 0.31 3.99
CA TYR A 54 1.85 0.47 3.88
C TYR A 54 2.13 1.89 3.40
N LYS A 55 2.92 2.65 4.15
CA LYS A 55 3.53 3.89 3.66
C LYS A 55 4.86 3.52 3.03
N VAL A 56 5.04 3.85 1.77
CA VAL A 56 6.22 3.45 0.98
C VAL A 56 6.86 4.65 0.30
N LEU A 57 8.19 4.64 0.25
CA LEU A 57 9.01 5.58 -0.50
C LEU A 57 9.45 4.93 -1.82
N SER A 58 9.33 5.67 -2.92
CA SER A 58 9.77 5.23 -4.25
C SER A 58 10.09 6.45 -5.12
N GLU A 59 11.31 6.52 -5.67
CA GLU A 59 11.82 7.67 -6.44
C GLU A 59 11.52 9.02 -5.74
N ASP A 60 11.91 9.13 -4.46
CA ASP A 60 11.71 10.31 -3.60
C ASP A 60 10.24 10.71 -3.36
N GLN A 61 9.27 9.87 -3.72
CA GLN A 61 7.84 10.12 -3.54
C GLN A 61 7.22 9.16 -2.54
N LEU A 62 6.34 9.70 -1.69
CA LEU A 62 5.60 8.91 -0.71
C LEU A 62 4.24 8.45 -1.23
N PHE A 63 3.94 7.19 -0.98
CA PHE A 63 2.67 6.58 -1.33
C PHE A 63 2.09 5.82 -0.14
N ILE A 64 0.77 5.70 -0.14
CA ILE A 64 0.05 4.76 0.72
C ILE A 64 -0.52 3.68 -0.18
N LEU A 65 -0.02 2.45 0.03
CA LEU A 65 -0.60 1.24 -0.50
C LEU A 65 -1.55 0.65 0.53
N ARG A 66 -2.73 0.25 0.08
CA ARG A 66 -3.74 -0.38 0.91
C ARG A 66 -4.21 -1.67 0.27
N TYR A 67 -4.21 -2.74 1.05
CA TYR A 67 -4.76 -4.01 0.65
C TYR A 67 -6.13 -4.23 1.31
N LEU A 68 -7.11 -4.58 0.48
CA LEU A 68 -8.48 -4.90 0.89
C LEU A 68 -8.67 -6.43 0.77
N PRO A 69 -8.55 -7.21 1.85
CA PRO A 69 -8.55 -8.68 1.74
C PRO A 69 -9.87 -9.24 1.20
N TYR A 70 -11.00 -8.65 1.60
CA TYR A 70 -12.32 -9.07 1.12
C TYR A 70 -12.46 -8.99 -0.42
N PHE A 71 -11.83 -7.98 -1.03
CA PHE A 71 -11.85 -7.79 -2.48
C PHE A 71 -10.63 -8.35 -3.19
N GLN A 72 -9.63 -8.81 -2.44
CA GLN A 72 -8.29 -9.18 -2.92
C GLN A 72 -7.68 -8.12 -3.83
N LYS A 73 -7.86 -6.84 -3.48
CA LYS A 73 -7.44 -5.70 -4.30
C LYS A 73 -6.49 -4.78 -3.57
N TRP A 74 -5.52 -4.27 -4.32
CA TRP A 74 -4.65 -3.20 -3.90
C TRP A 74 -5.17 -1.84 -4.38
N GLN A 75 -4.95 -0.84 -3.55
CA GLN A 75 -5.20 0.55 -3.87
C GLN A 75 -3.99 1.42 -3.52
N ILE A 76 -3.83 2.52 -4.24
CA ILE A 76 -2.75 3.48 -4.06
C ILE A 76 -3.30 4.89 -3.88
N TYR A 77 -2.62 5.64 -3.02
CA TYR A 77 -2.73 7.09 -2.90
C TYR A 77 -1.32 7.68 -2.88
N GLN A 78 -1.06 8.69 -3.72
CA GLN A 78 0.16 9.48 -3.64
C GLN A 78 -0.02 10.53 -2.55
N ILE A 79 0.92 10.58 -1.60
CA ILE A 79 0.96 11.68 -0.63
C ILE A 79 1.50 12.89 -1.40
N GLU A 80 0.68 13.94 -1.48
CA GLU A 80 1.14 15.24 -1.96
C GLU A 80 1.77 15.93 -0.75
N ASP A 81 3.03 16.34 -0.86
CA ASP A 81 3.64 17.17 0.17
C ASP A 81 2.81 18.45 0.30
N PHE A 82 2.28 18.69 1.51
CA PHE A 82 1.81 20.02 1.85
C PHE A 82 3.06 20.87 2.03
N GLU A 83 3.44 21.65 1.02
CA GLU A 83 4.34 22.78 1.24
C GLU A 83 3.67 23.67 2.29
N ILE A 84 4.24 23.71 3.49
CA ILE A 84 3.91 24.73 4.49
C ILE A 84 4.53 26.01 3.94
N SER A 85 3.70 26.81 3.27
CA SER A 85 4.01 28.19 2.87
C SER A 85 4.20 29.09 4.09
#